data_AF-A0A1M5DME3-F1
#
_entry.id   AF-A0A1M5DME3-F1
#
_cell.length_a   1.000
_cell.length_b   1.000
_cell.length_c   1.000
_cell.angle_alpha   90.00
_cell.angle_beta   90.00
_cell.angle_gamma   90.00
#
_symmetry.space_group_name_H-M   'P 1'
#
loop_
_entity.id
_entity.type
_entity.pdbx_description
1 polymer ?
#
loop_
_entity_poly.entity_id
_entity_poly.type
_entity_poly.pdbx_seq_one_letter_code
_entity_poly.pdbx_strand_id
1 'polypeptide(L)'
;MDMADTDTILTTRTAELETVDHAVMGEVVGVAHAIGDLRKALDALEGLLGERQFEKAAASGYQEIASAFIFLQRTLGGLQSAEANRHAFISSIAEELQCAYEDAEPLVEARLQCLKPRQEPTGEKLAAAKARLNRRIGEMAASDQG
;
A
#
# COMPACT_ATOMS: atom_id res chain seq x y z
N MET A 1 -9.17 -26.26 -20.83
CA MET A 1 -9.10 -24.79 -20.81
C MET A 1 -8.01 -24.38 -21.78
N ASP A 2 -8.36 -23.65 -22.84
CA ASP A 2 -7.35 -23.15 -23.78
C ASP A 2 -6.61 -21.97 -23.15
N MET A 3 -5.29 -21.99 -23.21
CA MET A 3 -4.44 -20.93 -22.69
C MET A 3 -4.62 -19.64 -23.51
N ALA A 4 -5.02 -19.76 -24.79
CA ALA A 4 -5.34 -18.63 -25.66
C ALA A 4 -6.63 -17.89 -25.21
N ASP A 5 -7.66 -18.62 -24.77
CA ASP A 5 -8.90 -18.04 -24.27
C ASP A 5 -8.66 -17.29 -22.94
N THR A 6 -7.82 -17.87 -22.08
CA THR A 6 -7.41 -17.28 -20.80
C THR A 6 -6.70 -15.94 -21.01
N ASP A 7 -5.70 -15.90 -21.90
CA ASP A 7 -4.93 -14.69 -22.17
C ASP A 7 -5.80 -13.59 -22.80
N THR A 8 -6.74 -13.99 -23.66
CA THR A 8 -7.69 -13.07 -24.29
C THR A 8 -8.63 -12.43 -23.26
N ILE A 9 -9.18 -13.21 -22.34
CA ILE A 9 -10.08 -12.70 -21.28
C ILE A 9 -9.34 -11.75 -20.34
N LEU A 10 -8.16 -12.15 -19.85
CA LEU A 10 -7.35 -11.29 -18.97
C LEU A 10 -6.88 -10.02 -19.67
N THR A 11 -6.55 -10.10 -20.96
CA THR A 11 -6.18 -8.92 -21.76
C THR A 11 -7.37 -7.98 -21.95
N THR A 12 -8.55 -8.53 -22.23
CA THR A 12 -9.80 -7.74 -22.34
C THR A 12 -10.12 -7.00 -21.03
N ARG A 13 -9.86 -7.63 -19.89
CA ARG A 13 -10.15 -7.08 -18.55
C ARG A 13 -8.95 -6.39 -17.89
N THR A 14 -7.97 -5.96 -18.66
CA THR A 14 -6.76 -5.26 -18.15
C THR A 14 -7.10 -4.04 -17.30
N ALA A 15 -8.10 -3.24 -17.67
CA ALA A 15 -8.48 -2.05 -16.91
C ALA A 15 -9.01 -2.39 -15.50
N GLU A 16 -9.71 -3.52 -15.36
CA GLU A 16 -10.20 -4.01 -14.08
C GLU A 16 -9.05 -4.57 -13.23
N LEU A 17 -8.13 -5.31 -13.84
CA LEU A 17 -6.88 -5.74 -13.20
C LEU A 17 -6.10 -4.54 -12.64
N GLU A 18 -5.91 -3.50 -13.44
CA GLU A 18 -5.25 -2.27 -13.01
C GLU A 18 -6.00 -1.62 -11.85
N THR A 19 -7.33 -1.59 -11.88
CA THR A 19 -8.15 -1.03 -10.80
C THR A 19 -7.93 -1.80 -9.48
N VAL A 20 -7.89 -3.12 -9.54
CA VAL A 20 -7.59 -3.98 -8.38
C VAL A 20 -6.18 -3.71 -7.87
N ASP A 21 -5.17 -3.65 -8.75
CA ASP A 21 -3.78 -3.34 -8.40
C ASP A 21 -3.67 -1.98 -7.68
N HIS A 22 -4.28 -0.94 -8.24
CA HIS A 22 -4.24 0.40 -7.68
C HIS A 22 -4.95 0.48 -6.32
N ALA A 23 -6.08 -0.22 -6.16
CA ALA A 23 -6.80 -0.27 -4.89
C ALA A 23 -5.94 -0.91 -3.79
N VAL A 24 -5.39 -2.10 -4.04
CA VAL A 24 -4.53 -2.79 -3.06
C VAL A 24 -3.29 -1.95 -2.73
N MET A 25 -2.60 -1.42 -3.74
CA MET A 25 -1.39 -0.62 -3.51
C MET A 25 -1.68 0.70 -2.78
N GLY A 26 -2.81 1.35 -3.07
CA GLY A 26 -3.25 2.55 -2.36
C GLY A 26 -3.44 2.29 -0.87
N GLU A 27 -4.12 1.19 -0.52
CA GLU A 27 -4.33 0.79 0.87
C GLU A 27 -3.02 0.39 1.57
N VAL A 28 -2.10 -0.32 0.89
CA VAL A 28 -0.77 -0.65 1.43
C VAL A 28 0.01 0.63 1.78
N VAL A 29 -0.04 1.66 0.92
CA VAL A 29 0.58 2.95 1.21
C VAL A 29 -0.09 3.63 2.41
N GLY A 30 -1.43 3.59 2.48
CA GLY A 30 -2.19 4.11 3.61
C GLY A 30 -1.81 3.47 4.94
N VAL A 31 -1.73 2.13 4.96
CA VAL A 31 -1.28 1.35 6.12
C VAL A 31 0.15 1.72 6.51
N ALA A 32 1.06 1.84 5.55
CA ALA A 32 2.45 2.22 5.82
C ALA A 32 2.55 3.61 6.47
N HIS A 33 1.78 4.59 6.00
CA HIS A 33 1.70 5.91 6.63
C HIS A 33 1.14 5.83 8.05
N ALA A 34 0.05 5.09 8.25
CA ALA A 34 -0.58 4.94 9.56
C ALA A 34 0.35 4.27 10.58
N ILE A 35 1.11 3.25 10.18
CA ILE A 35 2.18 2.63 11.00
C ILE A 35 3.23 3.67 11.37
N GLY A 36 3.67 4.48 10.40
CA GLY A 36 4.65 5.54 10.61
C GLY A 36 4.19 6.55 11.66
N ASP A 37 2.93 6.99 11.58
CA ASP A 37 2.38 7.96 12.53
C ASP A 37 2.17 7.37 13.93
N LEU A 38 1.75 6.10 14.01
CA LEU A 38 1.68 5.41 15.30
C LEU A 38 3.07 5.28 15.96
N ARG A 39 4.11 4.95 15.18
CA ARG A 39 5.49 4.93 15.71
C ARG A 39 5.91 6.28 16.25
N LYS A 40 5.70 7.36 15.51
CA LYS A 40 6.02 8.72 15.98
C LYS A 40 5.32 9.06 17.29
N ALA A 41 4.04 8.68 17.43
CA ALA A 41 3.29 8.90 18.66
C ALA A 41 3.86 8.10 19.85
N LEU A 42 4.30 6.86 19.61
CA LEU A 42 4.94 6.02 20.62
C LEU A 42 6.34 6.53 20.99
N ASP A 43 7.14 6.99 20.02
CA ASP A 43 8.45 7.59 20.26
C ASP A 43 8.30 8.87 21.11
N ALA A 44 7.27 9.67 20.86
CA ALA A 44 6.96 10.85 21.67
C ALA A 44 6.57 10.48 23.11
N LEU A 45 5.76 9.42 23.29
CA LEU A 45 5.45 8.89 24.62
C LEU A 45 6.70 8.44 25.36
N GLU A 46 7.61 7.72 24.71
CA GLU A 46 8.88 7.30 25.31
C GLU A 46 9.70 8.53 25.77
N GLY A 47 9.77 9.58 24.95
CA GLY A 47 10.41 10.84 25.32
C GLY A 47 9.79 11.48 26.57
N LEU A 48 8.46 11.59 26.64
CA LEU A 48 7.75 12.13 27.80
C LEU A 48 8.02 11.33 29.07
N LEU A 49 8.09 10.00 28.96
CA LEU A 49 8.42 9.12 30.09
C LEU A 49 9.87 9.32 30.55
N GLY A 50 10.82 9.41 29.61
CA GLY A 50 12.22 9.69 29.89
C GLY A 50 12.42 11.02 30.63
N GLU A 51 11.63 12.03 30.28
CA GLU A 51 11.62 13.35 30.93
C GLU A 51 10.74 13.42 32.18
N ARG A 52 10.13 12.31 32.60
CA ARG A 52 9.21 12.22 33.76
C ARG A 52 7.98 13.14 33.65
N GLN A 53 7.54 13.47 32.43
CA GLN A 53 6.34 14.24 32.16
C GLN A 53 5.09 13.34 32.20
N PHE A 54 4.80 12.73 33.35
CA PHE A 54 3.81 11.65 33.47
C PHE A 54 2.38 12.06 33.11
N GLU A 55 1.97 13.29 33.45
CA GLU A 55 0.62 13.78 33.13
C GLU A 55 0.41 13.87 31.61
N LYS A 56 1.41 14.40 30.88
CA LYS A 56 1.37 14.46 29.41
C LYS A 56 1.49 13.08 28.78
N ALA A 57 2.35 12.22 29.32
CA ALA A 57 2.46 10.84 28.88
C ALA A 57 1.10 10.12 29.00
N ALA A 58 0.40 10.28 30.12
CA ALA A 58 -0.94 9.72 30.32
C ALA A 58 -1.98 10.30 29.33
N ALA A 59 -1.93 11.61 29.07
CA ALA A 59 -2.82 12.26 28.11
C ALA A 59 -2.62 11.74 26.67
N SER A 60 -1.37 11.51 26.26
CA SER A 60 -1.04 11.09 24.89
C SER A 60 -1.68 9.77 24.46
N GLY A 61 -1.96 8.88 25.42
CA GLY A 61 -2.66 7.62 25.18
C GLY A 61 -4.07 7.81 24.61
N TYR A 62 -4.82 8.80 25.13
CA TYR A 62 -6.19 9.09 24.69
C TYR A 62 -6.26 10.07 23.51
N GLN A 63 -5.13 10.65 23.11
CA GLN A 63 -5.04 11.68 22.09
C GLN A 63 -4.29 11.14 20.86
N GLU A 64 -2.99 11.39 20.76
CA GLU A 64 -2.19 11.10 19.58
C GLU A 64 -2.12 9.60 19.29
N ILE A 65 -1.92 8.78 20.33
CA ILE A 65 -1.80 7.32 20.16
C ILE A 65 -3.13 6.72 19.75
N ALA A 66 -4.24 7.07 20.42
CA ALA A 66 -5.57 6.60 20.07
C ALA A 66 -5.95 7.00 18.64
N SER A 67 -5.69 8.26 18.26
CA SER A 67 -5.97 8.76 16.92
C SER A 67 -5.17 7.98 15.85
N ALA A 68 -3.87 7.81 16.04
CA ALA A 68 -3.01 7.07 15.12
C ALA A 68 -3.42 5.59 15.03
N PHE A 69 -3.81 4.98 16.14
CA PHE A 69 -4.30 3.60 16.18
C PHE A 69 -5.63 3.43 15.43
N ILE A 70 -6.61 4.31 15.64
CA ILE A 70 -7.88 4.30 14.91
C ILE A 70 -7.65 4.48 13.41
N PHE A 71 -6.72 5.36 13.04
CA PHE A 71 -6.35 5.55 11.63
C PHE A 71 -5.73 4.28 11.03
N LEU A 72 -4.83 3.61 11.75
CA LEU A 72 -4.28 2.31 11.34
C LEU A 72 -5.38 1.27 11.15
N GLN A 73 -6.32 1.14 12.09
CA GLN A 73 -7.45 0.22 11.98
C GLN A 73 -8.29 0.50 10.72
N ARG A 74 -8.56 1.77 10.42
CA ARG A 74 -9.29 2.16 9.21
C ARG A 74 -8.55 1.74 7.94
N THR A 75 -7.25 2.00 7.85
CA THR A 75 -6.45 1.61 6.67
C THR A 75 -6.35 0.09 6.50
N LEU A 76 -6.27 -0.66 7.60
CA LEU A 76 -6.32 -2.13 7.55
C LEU A 76 -7.68 -2.65 7.09
N GLY A 77 -8.78 -2.00 7.49
CA GLY A 77 -10.12 -2.31 6.98
C GLY A 77 -10.28 -2.00 5.49
N GLY A 78 -9.65 -0.92 5.01
CA GLY A 78 -9.55 -0.60 3.58
C GLY A 78 -8.80 -1.69 2.82
N LEU A 79 -7.62 -2.08 3.30
CA LEU A 79 -6.84 -3.18 2.72
C LEU A 79 -7.60 -4.50 2.68
N GLN A 80 -8.31 -4.85 3.75
CA GLN A 80 -9.17 -6.04 3.78
C GLN A 80 -10.26 -5.97 2.70
N SER A 81 -10.85 -4.81 2.49
CA SER A 81 -11.88 -4.61 1.47
C SER A 81 -11.29 -4.72 0.06
N ALA A 82 -10.08 -4.20 -0.16
CA ALA A 82 -9.37 -4.33 -1.43
C ALA A 82 -9.02 -5.79 -1.73
N GLU A 83 -8.57 -6.57 -0.74
CA GLU A 83 -8.36 -8.01 -0.87
C GLU A 83 -9.65 -8.77 -1.19
N ALA A 84 -10.76 -8.45 -0.51
CA ALA A 84 -12.05 -9.05 -0.82
C ALA A 84 -12.48 -8.77 -2.27
N ASN A 85 -12.27 -7.55 -2.77
CA ASN A 85 -12.54 -7.18 -4.16
C ASN A 85 -11.64 -7.95 -5.15
N ARG A 86 -10.37 -8.17 -4.80
CA ARG A 86 -9.45 -9.00 -5.60
C ARG A 86 -9.96 -10.45 -5.70
N HIS A 87 -10.39 -11.04 -4.59
CA HIS A 87 -10.99 -12.38 -4.61
C HIS A 87 -12.27 -12.41 -5.45
N ALA A 88 -13.15 -11.41 -5.33
CA ALA A 88 -14.35 -11.32 -6.16
C ALA A 88 -14.03 -11.20 -7.66
N PHE A 89 -13.00 -10.44 -8.01
CA PHE A 89 -12.52 -10.34 -9.39
C PHE A 89 -12.04 -11.71 -9.92
N ILE A 90 -11.22 -12.43 -9.15
CA ILE A 90 -10.77 -13.79 -9.52
C ILE A 90 -11.95 -14.73 -9.72
N SER A 91 -12.95 -14.71 -8.81
CA SER A 91 -14.17 -15.51 -8.98
C SER A 91 -14.91 -15.19 -10.27
N SER A 92 -15.02 -13.90 -10.63
CA SER A 92 -15.66 -13.52 -11.90
C SER A 92 -14.91 -14.03 -13.14
N ILE A 93 -13.59 -14.09 -13.07
CA ILE A 93 -12.75 -14.68 -14.14
C ILE A 93 -12.95 -16.20 -14.18
N ALA A 94 -13.00 -16.87 -13.03
CA ALA A 94 -13.26 -18.30 -12.95
C ALA A 94 -14.63 -18.68 -13.55
N GLU A 95 -15.67 -17.89 -13.29
CA GLU A 95 -17.00 -18.05 -13.88
C GLU A 95 -16.97 -17.94 -15.40
N GLU A 96 -16.28 -16.93 -15.94
CA GLU A 96 -16.14 -16.70 -17.38
C GLU A 96 -15.35 -17.83 -18.06
N LEU A 97 -14.31 -18.33 -17.40
CA LEU A 97 -13.48 -19.44 -17.86
C LEU A 97 -14.11 -20.81 -17.59
N GLN A 98 -15.24 -20.86 -16.89
CA GLN A 98 -15.95 -22.08 -16.47
C GLN A 98 -15.02 -23.06 -15.71
N CYS A 99 -14.16 -22.54 -14.83
CA CYS A 99 -13.25 -23.33 -14.01
C CYS A 99 -13.46 -23.06 -12.51
N ALA A 100 -12.74 -23.81 -11.67
CA ALA A 100 -12.75 -23.56 -10.24
C ALA A 100 -11.94 -22.29 -9.91
N TYR A 101 -12.22 -21.69 -8.75
CA TYR A 101 -11.49 -20.52 -8.26
C TYR A 101 -9.98 -20.78 -8.20
N GLU A 102 -9.62 -21.95 -7.68
CA GLU A 102 -8.24 -22.40 -7.46
C GLU A 102 -7.46 -22.59 -8.77
N ASP A 103 -8.18 -22.81 -9.89
CA ASP A 103 -7.57 -22.89 -11.21
C ASP A 103 -7.34 -21.50 -11.82
N ALA A 104 -8.24 -20.53 -11.55
CA ALA A 104 -8.17 -19.17 -12.06
C ALA A 104 -7.21 -18.27 -11.27
N GLU A 105 -7.15 -18.45 -9.95
CA GLU A 105 -6.33 -17.65 -9.04
C GLU A 105 -4.87 -17.49 -9.51
N PRO A 106 -4.08 -18.55 -9.76
CA PRO A 106 -2.68 -18.39 -10.16
C PRO A 106 -2.51 -17.67 -11.50
N LEU A 107 -3.52 -17.75 -12.40
CA LEU A 107 -3.49 -17.08 -13.71
C LEU A 107 -3.70 -15.57 -13.56
N VAL A 108 -4.63 -15.17 -12.69
CA VAL A 108 -4.91 -13.77 -12.38
C VAL A 108 -3.77 -13.17 -11.54
N GLU A 109 -3.30 -13.86 -10.51
CA GLU A 109 -2.23 -13.39 -9.63
C GLU A 109 -0.92 -13.14 -10.39
N ALA A 110 -0.61 -13.96 -11.40
CA ALA A 110 0.55 -13.74 -12.25
C ALA A 110 0.52 -12.39 -13.01
N ARG A 111 -0.67 -11.79 -13.19
CA ARG A 111 -0.87 -10.50 -13.86
C ARG A 111 -0.85 -9.31 -12.91
N LEU A 112 -1.28 -9.50 -11.67
CA LEU A 112 -1.32 -8.44 -10.66
C LEU A 112 0.09 -8.02 -10.24
N GLN A 113 0.37 -6.72 -10.32
CA GLN A 113 1.65 -6.18 -9.89
C GLN A 113 1.73 -6.04 -8.38
N CYS A 114 0.61 -5.86 -7.69
CA CYS A 114 0.55 -5.66 -6.24
C CYS A 114 1.04 -6.88 -5.43
N LEU A 115 0.97 -8.08 -6.02
CA LEU A 115 1.42 -9.33 -5.42
C LEU A 115 2.90 -9.63 -5.71
N LYS A 116 3.54 -8.90 -6.62
CA LYS A 116 4.95 -9.12 -6.92
C LYS A 116 5.79 -8.64 -5.74
N PRO A 117 6.75 -9.47 -5.28
CA PRO A 117 7.67 -9.07 -4.22
C PRO A 117 8.34 -7.74 -4.58
N ARG A 118 8.51 -6.89 -3.57
CA ARG A 118 9.26 -5.65 -3.72
C ARG A 118 10.65 -5.97 -4.24
N GLN A 119 10.93 -5.57 -5.47
CA GLN A 119 12.29 -5.64 -6.00
C GLN A 119 13.13 -4.55 -5.35
N GLU A 120 14.23 -4.94 -4.71
CA GLU A 120 15.18 -3.94 -4.23
C GLU A 120 15.74 -3.17 -5.44
N PRO A 121 15.69 -1.83 -5.41
CA PRO A 121 16.28 -1.05 -6.47
C PRO A 121 17.77 -1.34 -6.54
N THR A 122 18.29 -1.60 -7.74
CA THR A 122 19.74 -1.69 -7.97
C THR A 122 20.42 -0.39 -7.52
N GLY A 123 21.68 -0.46 -7.12
CA GLY A 123 22.45 0.71 -6.67
C GLY A 123 22.39 1.89 -7.65
N GLU A 124 22.38 1.59 -8.96
CA GLU A 124 22.22 2.59 -10.03
C GLU A 124 20.84 3.27 -10.02
N LYS A 125 19.76 2.50 -9.90
CA LYS A 125 18.39 3.04 -9.82
C LYS A 125 18.19 3.89 -8.57
N LEU A 126 18.77 3.45 -7.44
CA LEU A 126 18.72 4.19 -6.18
C LEU A 126 19.49 5.52 -6.29
N ALA A 127 20.69 5.50 -6.86
CA ALA A 127 21.50 6.70 -7.07
C ALA A 127 20.80 7.70 -8.01
N ALA A 128 20.19 7.22 -9.10
CA ALA A 128 19.43 8.06 -10.03
C ALA A 128 18.19 8.68 -9.36
N ALA A 129 17.44 7.90 -8.56
CA ALA A 129 16.29 8.40 -7.82
C ALA A 129 16.70 9.48 -6.80
N LYS A 130 17.78 9.26 -6.06
CA LYS A 130 18.33 10.23 -5.10
C LYS A 130 18.79 11.51 -5.78
N ALA A 131 19.49 11.40 -6.91
CA ALA A 131 19.91 12.55 -7.70
C ALA A 131 18.72 13.37 -8.23
N ARG A 132 17.64 12.70 -8.68
CA ARG A 132 16.41 13.37 -9.13
C ARG A 132 15.69 14.07 -7.99
N LEU A 133 15.60 13.45 -6.82
CA LEU A 133 14.97 14.06 -5.64
C LEU A 133 15.74 15.31 -5.19
N ASN A 134 17.06 15.20 -5.06
CA ASN A 134 17.92 16.32 -4.66
C ASN A 134 17.80 17.50 -5.62
N ARG A 135 17.70 17.23 -6.92
CA ARG A 135 17.48 18.27 -7.94
C ARG A 135 16.16 19.01 -7.71
N ARG A 136 15.04 18.28 -7.52
CA ARG A 136 13.73 18.89 -7.27
C ARG A 136 13.70 19.72 -6.00
N ILE A 137 14.34 19.25 -4.93
CA ILE A 137 14.46 20.01 -3.67
C ILE A 137 15.24 21.31 -3.91
N GLY A 138 16.34 21.25 -4.66
CA GLY A 138 17.12 22.44 -5.03
C GLY A 138 16.32 23.45 -5.88
N GLU A 139 15.57 22.96 -6.87
CA GLU A 139 14.70 23.78 -7.72
C GLU A 139 13.58 24.47 -6.92
N MET A 140 12.96 23.77 -5.97
CA MET A 140 11.95 24.34 -5.07
C MET A 140 12.55 25.42 -4.15
N ALA A 141 13.72 25.15 -3.55
CA ALA A 141 14.39 26.11 -2.66
C ALA A 141 14.90 27.37 -3.40
N ALA A 142 15.24 27.25 -4.69
CA ALA A 142 15.62 28.39 -5.54
C ALA A 142 14.41 29.22 -6.00
N SER A 143 13.22 28.61 -6.09
CA SER A 143 11.99 29.29 -6.50
C SER A 143 11.35 30.11 -5.37
N ASP A 144 11.62 29.79 -4.10
CA ASP A 144 11.12 30.52 -2.92
C ASP A 144 11.94 31.79 -2.58
N GLN A 145 13.01 32.08 -3.31
CA GLN A 145 13.89 33.26 -3.11
C GLN A 145 13.76 34.33 -4.22
N GLY A 146 12.77 34.20 -5.10
CA GLY A 146 12.52 35.12 -6.24
C GLY A 146 11.32 36.03 -6.04
#